data_AF-A0A7Y1VNI6-F1
#
_entry.id   AF-A0A7Y1VNI6-F1
#
_cell.length_a   1.000
_cell.length_b   1.000
_cell.length_c   1.000
_cell.angle_alpha   90.00
_cell.angle_beta   90.00
_cell.angle_gamma   90.00
#
_symmetry.space_group_name_H-M   'P 1'
#
loop_
_entity.id
_entity.type
_entity.pdbx_description
1 polymer ?
#
loop_
_entity_poly.entity_id
_entity_poly.type
_entity_poly.pdbx_seq_one_letter_code
_entity_poly.pdbx_strand_id
1 'polypeptide(L)'
;MSGRTWLGRVDWLSIFLFLILTALGWVSIYSSTFSEEHTSIFDFSQLYGKQLFFIGLSLVVAIAIMLVESNFYERFGSIFYIGTMVLLLGLFVFGKTIAGATSWYDLGFFNLQPSELAKFATALALAKYM
;
A
#
# COMPACT_ATOMS: atom_id res chain seq x y z
N MET A 1 -23.25 -18.40 -21.15
CA MET A 1 -22.19 -17.37 -21.24
C MET A 1 -22.57 -16.25 -20.29
N SER A 2 -22.02 -16.24 -19.07
CA SER A 2 -22.45 -15.29 -18.02
C SER A 2 -21.94 -13.88 -18.37
N GLY A 3 -22.86 -13.02 -18.82
CA GLY A 3 -22.64 -11.58 -19.06
C GLY A 3 -22.50 -10.79 -17.76
N ARG A 4 -21.70 -11.30 -16.79
CA ARG A 4 -21.30 -10.50 -15.64
C ARG A 4 -20.28 -9.48 -16.11
N THR A 5 -20.65 -8.20 -16.04
CA THR A 5 -19.72 -7.07 -16.12
C THR A 5 -18.56 -7.28 -15.16
N TRP A 6 -17.40 -6.70 -15.44
CA TRP A 6 -16.19 -6.82 -14.60
C TRP A 6 -16.47 -6.55 -13.11
N LEU A 7 -17.36 -5.59 -12.81
CA LEU A 7 -17.87 -5.27 -11.47
C LEU A 7 -18.63 -6.43 -10.77
N GLY A 8 -19.25 -7.33 -11.54
CA GLY A 8 -19.97 -8.49 -11.02
C GLY A 8 -19.08 -9.68 -10.65
N ARG A 9 -17.76 -9.61 -10.92
CA ARG A 9 -16.77 -10.60 -10.51
C ARG A 9 -16.00 -10.18 -9.25
N VAL A 10 -16.20 -8.96 -8.80
CA VAL A 10 -15.56 -8.40 -7.61
C VAL A 10 -16.27 -8.89 -6.36
N ASP A 11 -15.51 -9.32 -5.35
CA ASP A 11 -16.06 -9.63 -4.04
C ASP A 11 -16.32 -8.34 -3.24
N TRP A 12 -17.55 -7.85 -3.34
CA TRP A 12 -18.03 -6.65 -2.66
C TRP A 12 -18.01 -6.77 -1.13
N LEU A 13 -18.12 -7.99 -0.58
CA LEU A 13 -18.05 -8.19 0.87
C LEU A 13 -16.65 -7.88 1.39
N SER A 14 -15.62 -8.38 0.71
CA SER A 14 -14.21 -8.08 1.05
C SER A 14 -13.90 -6.59 0.97
N ILE A 15 -14.40 -5.89 -0.06
CA ILE A 15 -14.24 -4.43 -0.18
C ILE A 15 -14.94 -3.70 0.96
N PHE A 16 -16.17 -4.09 1.30
CA PHE A 16 -16.93 -3.47 2.37
C PHE A 16 -16.23 -3.63 3.74
N LEU A 17 -15.74 -4.83 4.05
CA LEU A 17 -14.98 -5.09 5.27
C LEU A 17 -13.68 -4.27 5.32
N PHE A 18 -12.97 -4.18 4.19
CA PHE A 18 -11.77 -3.34 4.08
C PHE A 18 -12.07 -1.87 4.37
N LEU A 19 -13.16 -1.32 3.81
CA LEU A 19 -13.56 0.08 4.03
C LEU A 19 -13.92 0.35 5.50
N ILE A 20 -14.65 -0.56 6.15
CA ILE A 20 -14.97 -0.44 7.58
C ILE A 20 -13.70 -0.42 8.42
N LEU A 21 -12.81 -1.40 8.24
CA LEU A 21 -11.58 -1.49 9.02
C LEU A 21 -10.69 -0.26 8.82
N THR A 22 -10.62 0.23 7.59
CA THR A 22 -9.86 1.45 7.25
C THR A 22 -10.47 2.69 7.90
N ALA A 23 -11.80 2.83 7.88
CA ALA A 23 -12.49 3.94 8.53
C ALA A 23 -12.33 3.91 10.05
N LEU A 24 -12.44 2.74 10.68
CA LEU A 24 -12.22 2.57 12.12
C LEU A 24 -10.78 2.91 12.51
N GLY A 25 -9.79 2.46 11.72
CA GLY A 25 -8.39 2.81 11.93
C GLY A 25 -8.14 4.32 11.82
N TRP A 26 -8.75 4.97 10.83
CA TRP A 26 -8.66 6.43 10.67
C TRP A 26 -9.28 7.19 11.86
N VAL A 27 -10.48 6.79 12.30
CA VAL A 27 -11.13 7.36 13.49
C VAL A 27 -10.26 7.18 14.74
N SER A 28 -9.60 6.03 14.89
CA SER A 28 -8.68 5.78 16.00
C SER A 28 -7.49 6.74 16.01
N ILE A 29 -6.90 7.02 14.84
CA ILE A 29 -5.79 7.99 14.70
C ILE A 29 -6.28 9.41 14.98
N TYR A 30 -7.46 9.78 14.46
CA TYR A 30 -8.05 11.08 14.71
C TYR A 30 -8.28 11.29 16.23
N SER A 31 -8.85 10.30 16.90
CA SER A 31 -9.12 10.35 18.35
C SER A 31 -7.85 10.48 19.19
N SER A 32 -6.77 9.79 18.85
CA SER A 32 -5.51 9.81 19.62
C SER A 32 -4.66 11.05 19.40
N THR A 33 -4.82 11.73 18.26
CA THR A 33 -4.00 12.88 17.84
C THR A 33 -4.79 14.19 17.89
N PHE A 34 -6.06 14.16 18.32
CA PHE A 34 -6.91 15.34 18.36
C PHE A 34 -6.33 16.43 19.28
N SER A 35 -6.23 17.66 18.78
CA SER A 35 -5.79 18.83 19.53
C SER A 35 -6.65 20.04 19.13
N GLU A 36 -7.05 20.85 20.12
CA GLU A 36 -8.02 21.95 19.94
C GLU A 36 -7.51 23.09 19.02
N GLU A 37 -6.19 23.21 18.82
CA GLU A 37 -5.59 24.22 17.96
C GLU A 37 -5.77 23.95 16.45
N HIS A 38 -6.02 22.69 16.03
CA HIS A 38 -6.05 22.30 14.63
C HIS A 38 -7.38 21.62 14.29
N THR A 39 -8.39 22.42 13.95
CA THR A 39 -9.78 21.99 13.77
C THR A 39 -10.11 21.44 12.37
N SER A 40 -9.21 21.57 11.40
CA SER A 40 -9.45 21.11 10.02
C SER A 40 -9.11 19.64 9.84
N ILE A 41 -10.12 18.82 9.52
CA ILE A 41 -9.96 17.40 9.20
C ILE A 41 -9.05 17.17 7.97
N PHE A 42 -8.91 18.18 7.10
CA PHE A 42 -8.07 18.14 5.91
C PHE A 42 -6.67 18.73 6.11
N ASP A 43 -6.22 18.86 7.36
CA ASP A 43 -4.88 19.33 7.65
C ASP A 43 -3.82 18.24 7.40
N PHE A 44 -3.11 18.33 6.27
CA PHE A 44 -2.04 17.40 5.90
C PHE A 44 -0.75 17.56 6.72
N SER A 45 -0.67 18.56 7.60
CA SER A 45 0.41 18.61 8.60
C SER A 45 0.21 17.54 9.68
N GLN A 46 -1.05 17.20 9.99
CA GLN A 46 -1.43 16.26 11.03
C GLN A 46 -1.46 14.81 10.54
N LEU A 47 -1.27 13.87 11.46
CA LEU A 47 -1.24 12.43 11.16
C LEU A 47 -2.56 11.94 10.54
N TYR A 48 -3.70 12.42 11.02
CA TYR A 48 -5.02 12.04 10.49
C TYR A 48 -5.25 12.53 9.05
N GLY A 49 -4.76 13.72 8.70
CA GLY A 49 -4.87 14.27 7.34
C GLY A 49 -3.95 13.55 6.36
N LYS A 50 -2.71 13.24 6.78
CA LYS A 50 -1.80 12.37 6.01
C LYS A 50 -2.40 10.99 5.79
N GLN A 51 -3.01 10.40 6.81
CA GLN A 51 -3.66 9.10 6.68
C GLN A 51 -4.81 9.13 5.68
N LEU A 52 -5.64 10.19 5.70
CA LEU A 52 -6.74 10.36 4.75
C LEU A 52 -6.22 10.45 3.30
N PHE A 53 -5.12 11.18 3.08
CA PHE A 53 -4.44 11.21 1.78
C PHE A 53 -3.99 9.82 1.33
N PHE A 54 -3.34 9.05 2.20
CA PHE A 54 -2.89 7.69 1.86
C PHE A 54 -4.04 6.69 1.65
N ILE A 55 -5.16 6.85 2.35
CA ILE A 55 -6.38 6.07 2.09
C ILE A 55 -6.91 6.39 0.68
N GLY A 56 -6.99 7.68 0.30
CA GLY A 56 -7.38 8.07 -1.04
C GLY A 56 -6.43 7.51 -2.12
N LEU A 57 -5.12 7.63 -1.88
CA LEU A 57 -4.09 7.10 -2.78
C LEU A 57 -4.18 5.58 -2.92
N SER A 58 -4.43 4.85 -1.82
CA SER A 58 -4.53 3.38 -1.86
C SER A 58 -5.75 2.91 -2.66
N LEU A 59 -6.87 3.62 -2.61
CA LEU A 59 -8.05 3.31 -3.43
C LEU A 59 -7.76 3.51 -4.92
N VAL A 60 -7.07 4.60 -5.29
CA VAL A 60 -6.67 4.85 -6.68
C VAL A 60 -5.71 3.76 -7.16
N VAL A 61 -4.72 3.40 -6.35
CA VAL A 61 -3.76 2.33 -6.66
C VAL A 61 -4.46 0.97 -6.77
N ALA A 62 -5.40 0.66 -5.89
CA ALA A 62 -6.17 -0.57 -5.94
C ALA A 62 -6.97 -0.69 -7.25
N ILE A 63 -7.66 0.38 -7.65
CA ILE A 63 -8.39 0.42 -8.93
C ILE A 63 -7.41 0.23 -10.09
N ALA A 64 -6.27 0.92 -10.09
CA ALA A 64 -5.25 0.77 -11.13
C ALA A 64 -4.73 -0.67 -11.23
N ILE A 65 -4.47 -1.33 -10.10
CA ILE A 65 -4.04 -2.73 -10.04
C ILE A 65 -5.11 -3.67 -10.63
N MET A 66 -6.39 -3.44 -10.30
CA MET A 66 -7.48 -4.27 -10.81
C MET A 66 -7.73 -4.11 -12.32
N LEU A 67 -7.35 -2.98 -12.91
CA LEU A 67 -7.45 -2.75 -14.36
C LEU A 67 -6.38 -3.49 -15.17
N VAL A 68 -5.29 -3.93 -14.53
CA VAL A 68 -4.22 -4.68 -15.18
C VAL A 68 -4.57 -6.16 -15.25
N GLU A 69 -4.34 -6.76 -16.41
CA GLU A 69 -4.61 -8.18 -16.63
C GLU A 69 -3.72 -9.10 -15.77
N SER A 70 -4.27 -10.22 -15.30
CA SER A 70 -3.54 -11.21 -14.49
C SER A 70 -2.26 -11.73 -15.17
N ASN A 71 -2.30 -11.93 -16.49
CA ASN A 71 -1.17 -12.42 -17.29
C ASN A 71 0.05 -11.49 -17.22
N PHE A 72 -0.15 -10.19 -17.02
CA PHE A 72 0.94 -9.24 -16.86
C PHE A 72 1.73 -9.56 -15.59
N TYR A 73 1.04 -9.76 -14.47
CA TYR A 73 1.68 -10.08 -13.19
C TYR A 73 2.45 -11.40 -13.26
N GLU A 74 1.88 -12.44 -13.86
CA GLU A 74 2.56 -13.74 -14.02
C GLU A 74 3.83 -13.61 -14.89
N ARG A 75 3.75 -12.87 -15.99
CA ARG A 75 4.90 -12.69 -16.89
C ARG A 75 6.04 -11.93 -16.20
N PHE A 76 5.72 -10.83 -15.54
CA PHE A 76 6.68 -9.90 -14.94
C PHE A 76 7.05 -10.23 -13.48
N GLY A 77 6.47 -11.27 -12.87
CA GLY A 77 6.70 -11.64 -11.47
C GLY A 77 8.18 -11.80 -11.09
N SER A 78 8.97 -12.47 -11.95
CA SER A 78 10.42 -12.63 -11.73
C SER A 78 11.17 -11.28 -11.76
N ILE A 79 10.74 -10.35 -12.62
CA ILE A 79 11.34 -9.01 -12.73
C ILE A 79 11.01 -8.19 -11.48
N PHE A 80 9.75 -8.23 -11.01
CA PHE A 80 9.38 -7.60 -9.76
C PHE A 80 10.19 -8.13 -8.59
N TYR A 81 10.39 -9.46 -8.50
CA TYR A 81 11.20 -10.06 -7.46
C TYR A 81 12.65 -9.57 -7.46
N ILE A 82 13.33 -9.64 -8.62
CA ILE A 82 14.71 -9.15 -8.76
C ILE A 82 14.77 -7.66 -8.42
N GLY A 83 13.83 -6.85 -8.91
CA GLY A 83 13.75 -5.42 -8.59
C GLY A 83 13.62 -5.17 -7.09
N THR A 84 12.75 -5.92 -6.40
CA THR A 84 12.61 -5.79 -4.93
C THR A 84 13.85 -6.27 -4.17
N MET A 85 14.58 -7.28 -4.67
CA MET A 85 15.85 -7.68 -4.08
C MET A 85 16.92 -6.60 -4.21
N VAL A 86 17.01 -5.94 -5.36
CA VAL A 86 17.89 -4.78 -5.54
C VAL A 86 17.49 -3.65 -4.58
N LEU A 87 16.19 -3.38 -4.42
CA LEU A 87 15.71 -2.39 -3.45
C LEU A 87 16.01 -2.78 -1.99
N LEU A 88 16.01 -4.07 -1.65
CA LEU A 88 16.41 -4.51 -0.30
C LEU A 88 17.91 -4.36 -0.09
N LEU A 89 18.73 -4.73 -1.08
CA LEU A 89 20.18 -4.54 -1.02
C LEU A 89 20.57 -3.05 -0.97
N GLY A 90 19.82 -2.18 -1.63
CA GLY A 90 20.05 -0.74 -1.56
C GLY A 90 19.90 -0.16 -0.15
N LEU A 91 19.21 -0.83 0.78
CA LEU A 91 19.05 -0.36 2.16
C LEU A 91 20.39 -0.32 2.90
N PHE A 92 21.37 -1.14 2.50
CA PHE A 92 22.71 -1.09 3.10
C PHE A 92 23.46 0.20 2.79
N VAL A 93 23.10 0.89 1.70
CA VAL A 93 23.77 2.12 1.25
C VAL A 93 22.93 3.36 1.52
N PHE A 94 21.62 3.29 1.22
CA PHE A 94 20.71 4.44 1.28
C PHE A 94 19.62 4.29 2.33
N GLY A 95 19.63 3.22 3.13
CA GLY A 95 18.63 2.96 4.15
C GLY A 95 18.78 3.90 5.34
N LYS A 96 17.64 4.37 5.86
CA LYS A 96 17.55 5.17 7.07
C LYS A 96 17.19 4.26 8.25
N THR A 97 17.91 4.44 9.37
CA THR A 97 17.61 3.76 10.63
C THR A 97 16.49 4.49 11.36
N ILE A 98 15.35 3.83 11.55
CA ILE A 98 14.21 4.32 12.32
C ILE A 98 13.91 3.29 13.41
N ALA A 99 13.79 3.74 14.66
CA ALA A 99 13.55 2.87 15.82
C ALA A 99 14.52 1.68 15.94
N GLY A 100 15.80 1.88 15.58
CA GLY A 100 16.85 0.85 15.64
C GLY A 100 16.89 -0.14 14.47
N ALA A 101 16.00 0.00 13.48
CA ALA A 101 15.98 -0.84 12.28
C ALA A 101 16.24 -0.03 11.00
N THR A 102 17.11 -0.53 10.12
CA THR A 102 17.38 0.06 8.80
C THR A 102 16.50 -0.61 7.75
N SER A 103 15.27 -0.10 7.62
CA SER A 103 14.25 -0.71 6.74
C SER A 103 13.52 0.30 5.86
N TRP A 104 13.91 1.57 5.88
CA TRP A 104 13.19 2.66 5.22
C TRP A 104 14.08 3.45 4.27
N TYR A 105 13.53 3.83 3.13
CA TYR A 105 14.04 4.94 2.32
C TYR A 105 13.25 6.20 2.63
N ASP A 106 13.95 7.26 3.02
CA ASP A 106 13.35 8.56 3.24
C ASP A 106 13.38 9.37 1.94
N LEU A 107 12.21 9.56 1.35
CA LEU A 107 12.02 10.33 0.11
C LEU A 107 11.56 11.77 0.40
N GLY A 108 11.64 12.22 1.66
CA GLY A 108 11.25 13.55 2.12
C GLY A 108 9.75 13.69 2.36
N PHE A 109 8.91 13.41 1.35
CA PHE A 109 7.46 13.51 1.48
C PHE A 109 6.82 12.25 2.09
N PHE A 110 7.38 11.07 1.77
CA PHE A 110 6.95 9.79 2.32
C PHE A 110 8.14 8.87 2.50
N ASN A 111 7.98 7.86 3.36
CA ASN A 111 8.99 6.83 3.54
C ASN A 111 8.56 5.58 2.77
N LEU A 112 9.45 5.07 1.92
CA LEU A 112 9.22 3.82 1.19
C LEU A 112 9.85 2.67 1.97
N GLN A 113 9.06 1.64 2.27
CA GLN A 113 9.54 0.43 2.92
C GLN A 113 9.65 -0.71 1.88
N PRO A 114 10.87 -1.08 1.44
CA PRO A 114 11.04 -2.09 0.39
C PRO A 114 10.49 -3.46 0.77
N SER A 115 10.47 -3.80 2.06
CA SER A 115 9.94 -5.07 2.55
C SER A 115 8.44 -5.24 2.28
N GLU A 116 7.68 -4.15 2.18
CA GLU A 116 6.26 -4.22 1.79
C GLU A 116 6.12 -4.70 0.34
N LEU A 117 6.92 -4.15 -0.59
CA LEU A 117 6.96 -4.59 -1.99
C LEU A 117 7.50 -6.02 -2.12
N ALA A 118 8.52 -6.37 -1.34
CA ALA A 118 9.15 -7.68 -1.40
C ALA A 118 8.19 -8.82 -1.04
N LYS A 119 7.24 -8.62 -0.11
CA LYS A 119 6.20 -9.62 0.22
C LYS A 119 5.37 -9.99 -1.02
N PHE A 120 4.87 -8.99 -1.73
CA PHE A 120 4.07 -9.21 -2.94
C PHE A 120 4.89 -9.81 -4.09
N ALA A 121 6.08 -9.25 -4.34
CA ALA A 121 6.95 -9.73 -5.42
C ALA A 121 7.43 -11.17 -5.21
N THR A 122 7.70 -11.56 -3.96
CA THR A 122 8.08 -12.94 -3.61
C THR A 122 6.91 -13.90 -3.78
N ALA A 123 5.71 -13.53 -3.31
CA ALA A 123 4.51 -14.35 -3.51
C ALA A 123 4.24 -14.61 -5.00
N LEU A 124 4.37 -13.56 -5.83
CA LEU A 124 4.17 -13.65 -7.28
C LEU A 124 5.24 -14.49 -7.97
N ALA A 125 6.51 -14.35 -7.59
CA ALA A 125 7.59 -15.16 -8.15
C ALA A 125 7.47 -16.65 -7.77
N LEU A 126 7.08 -16.94 -6.52
CA LEU A 126 6.82 -18.31 -6.07
C LEU A 126 5.62 -18.92 -6.80
N ALA A 127 4.51 -18.18 -6.94
CA ALA A 127 3.33 -18.62 -7.67
C ALA A 127 3.63 -18.92 -9.15
N LYS A 128 4.61 -18.23 -9.75
CA LYS A 128 5.08 -18.50 -11.12
C LYS A 128 5.99 -19.73 -11.21
N TYR A 129 6.76 -19.99 -10.15
CA TYR A 129 7.74 -21.08 -10.13
C TYR A 129 7.09 -22.45 -9.91
N MET A 130 6.04 -22.49 -9.07
CA MET A 130 5.24 -23.69 -8.77
C MET A 130 4.25 -24.01 -9.89
#